data_AF-A0A0U5GPD4-F1
#
_entry.id   AF-A0A0U5GPD4-F1
#
_cell.length_a   1.000
_cell.length_b   1.000
_cell.length_c   1.000
_cell.angle_alpha   90.00
_cell.angle_beta   90.00
_cell.angle_gamma   90.00
#
_symmetry.space_group_name_H-M   'P 1'
#
loop_
_entity.id
_entity.type
_entity.pdbx_description
1 polymer ?
#
loop_
_entity_poly.entity_id
_entity_poly.type
_entity_poly.pdbx_seq_one_letter_code
_entity_poly.pdbx_strand_id
1 'polypeptide(L)'
;MSDPYDYIIVGGGLTRCALAGRLSSKNSSLRILIIEAGPNVARHNGSHEYTGVETAIGEIYNASKEVIISAGAYRTPQLLMLSGIGPAEGLSRHDIPVLVESHDVGRNLHDHFCFPQWWKLHHPEQGLATGTPLWTSPAYAMGMPLDWNVTLQTPTEDLRRALRVDEGDAESPKDHPYLNPAFAHAEVIVIYAPISEGYAEFEAAMDGTHISTLVLLMAPTSRGQIKLADADPASAPVIDPN
;
A
#
# COMPACT_ATOMS: atom_id res chain seq x y z
N MET A 1 16.09 24.18 24.50
CA MET A 1 15.83 23.25 23.37
C MET A 1 15.58 21.90 23.98
N SER A 2 14.47 21.23 23.65
CA SER A 2 14.20 19.86 24.11
C SER A 2 15.29 18.92 23.60
N ASP A 3 15.74 17.99 24.43
CA ASP A 3 16.71 16.97 24.03
C ASP A 3 16.21 16.22 22.77
N PRO A 4 17.10 15.85 21.83
CA PRO A 4 16.72 15.12 20.62
C PRO A 4 16.13 13.74 20.93
N TYR A 5 15.25 13.25 20.06
CA TYR A 5 14.76 11.87 20.14
C TYR A 5 15.85 10.93 19.65
N ASP A 6 15.91 9.69 20.12
CA ASP A 6 16.82 8.69 19.55
C ASP A 6 16.41 8.33 18.12
N TYR A 7 15.12 8.05 17.94
CA TYR A 7 14.53 7.69 16.66
C TYR A 7 13.29 8.53 16.39
N ILE A 8 13.12 8.97 15.14
CA ILE A 8 11.86 9.51 14.64
C ILE A 8 11.31 8.56 13.59
N ILE A 9 10.08 8.07 13.78
CA ILE A 9 9.41 7.17 12.84
C ILE A 9 8.30 7.95 12.15
N VAL A 10 8.35 8.04 10.82
CA VAL A 10 7.40 8.81 10.01
C VAL A 10 6.53 7.87 9.18
N GLY A 11 5.23 8.10 9.17
CA GLY A 11 4.27 7.34 8.38
C GLY A 11 3.01 6.95 9.14
N GLY A 12 1.97 6.57 8.40
CA GLY A 12 0.71 6.08 8.93
C GLY A 12 0.66 4.56 9.10
N GLY A 13 -0.29 4.08 9.91
CA GLY A 13 -0.63 2.66 10.02
C GLY A 13 0.08 1.89 11.14
N LEU A 14 -0.11 0.56 11.17
CA LEU A 14 0.30 -0.29 12.28
C LEU A 14 1.80 -0.59 12.34
N THR A 15 2.51 -0.50 11.20
CA THR A 15 3.94 -0.81 11.08
C THR A 15 4.79 0.03 12.03
N ARG A 16 4.50 1.33 12.15
CA ARG A 16 5.22 2.25 13.04
C ARG A 16 5.06 1.86 14.52
N CYS A 17 3.87 1.42 14.93
CA CYS A 17 3.58 1.00 16.30
C CYS A 17 4.31 -0.30 16.63
N ALA A 18 4.31 -1.27 15.71
CA ALA A 18 5.05 -2.51 15.87
C ALA A 18 6.57 -2.25 15.95
N LEU A 19 7.11 -1.36 15.12
CA LEU A 19 8.51 -0.96 15.14
C LEU A 19 8.88 -0.25 16.44
N ALA A 20 8.12 0.77 16.84
CA ALA A 20 8.34 1.51 18.08
C ALA A 20 8.28 0.60 19.31
N GLY A 21 7.29 -0.29 19.35
CA GLY A 21 7.14 -1.29 20.41
C GLY A 21 8.35 -2.23 20.51
N ARG A 22 8.86 -2.71 19.37
CA ARG A 22 10.07 -3.57 19.34
C ARG A 22 11.35 -2.83 19.75
N LEU A 23 11.51 -1.57 19.34
CA LEU A 23 12.64 -0.75 19.77
C LEU A 23 12.59 -0.49 21.28
N SER A 24 11.43 -0.07 21.79
CA SER A 24 11.19 0.16 23.22
C SER A 24 11.37 -1.11 24.06
N SER A 25 10.93 -2.27 23.57
CA SER A 25 11.12 -3.54 24.29
C SER A 25 12.58 -3.97 24.38
N LYS A 26 13.42 -3.59 23.39
CA LYS A 26 14.86 -3.87 23.42
C LYS A 26 15.62 -2.89 24.31
N ASN A 27 15.17 -1.64 24.37
CA ASN A 27 15.74 -0.64 25.26
C ASN A 27 14.69 0.42 25.64
N SER A 28 14.22 0.37 26.88
CA SER A 28 13.19 1.25 27.41
C SER A 28 13.67 2.68 27.67
N SER A 29 14.98 2.95 27.62
CA SER A 29 15.55 4.30 27.72
C SER A 29 15.47 5.09 26.42
N LEU A 30 15.13 4.45 25.30
CA LEU A 30 15.03 5.11 23.99
C LEU A 30 13.87 6.11 23.97
N ARG A 31 14.16 7.33 23.53
CA ARG A 31 13.14 8.35 23.22
C ARG A 31 12.74 8.22 21.77
N ILE A 32 11.52 7.75 21.53
CA ILE A 32 11.00 7.50 20.18
C ILE A 32 9.87 8.48 19.91
N LEU A 33 9.97 9.24 18.83
CA LEU A 33 8.89 10.06 18.32
C LEU A 33 8.22 9.35 17.15
N ILE A 34 6.90 9.33 17.11
CA ILE A 34 6.14 8.82 15.98
C ILE A 34 5.34 9.97 15.37
N ILE A 35 5.52 10.21 14.07
CA ILE A 35 4.86 11.27 13.30
C ILE A 35 3.99 10.61 12.23
N GLU A 36 2.68 10.82 12.33
CA GLU A 36 1.71 10.21 11.40
C GLU A 36 1.41 11.10 10.19
N ALA A 37 1.58 12.42 10.34
CA ALA A 37 1.39 13.41 9.30
C ALA A 37 2.43 14.54 9.44
N GLY A 38 3.09 14.88 8.32
CA GLY A 38 4.05 15.98 8.23
C GLY A 38 4.56 16.22 6.79
N PRO A 39 4.82 17.48 6.38
CA PRO A 39 5.57 17.94 5.25
C PRO A 39 7.06 17.77 5.53
N ASN A 40 7.76 17.07 4.63
CA ASN A 40 9.22 17.01 4.59
C ASN A 40 9.92 16.25 5.74
N VAL A 41 10.81 15.33 5.35
CA VAL A 41 11.60 14.50 6.26
C VAL A 41 13.09 14.84 6.23
N ALA A 42 13.49 15.97 5.62
CA ALA A 42 14.89 16.27 5.46
C ALA A 42 15.25 17.73 5.74
N ARG A 43 16.05 17.92 6.79
CA ARG A 43 17.14 18.90 6.73
C ARG A 43 18.46 18.18 6.48
N HIS A 44 19.16 18.60 5.43
CA HIS A 44 20.49 18.14 5.05
C HIS A 44 21.54 19.00 5.77
N ASN A 45 22.42 18.39 6.54
CA ASN A 45 23.48 19.07 7.29
C ASN A 45 24.79 19.20 6.47
N GLY A 46 24.80 18.83 5.18
CA GLY A 46 26.02 18.82 4.36
C GLY A 46 26.73 17.46 4.30
N SER A 47 26.36 16.51 5.16
CA SER A 47 26.65 15.09 4.99
C SER A 47 25.37 14.37 4.53
N HIS A 48 25.48 13.17 3.95
CA HIS A 48 24.33 12.34 3.54
C HIS A 48 23.50 11.81 4.74
N GLU A 49 23.46 12.53 5.87
CA GLU A 49 22.75 12.18 7.10
C GLU A 49 21.49 13.03 7.25
N TYR A 50 20.35 12.36 7.20
CA TYR A 50 19.03 12.96 7.40
C TYR A 50 18.59 12.73 8.85
N THR A 51 18.65 13.78 9.68
CA THR A 51 18.41 13.69 11.14
C THR A 51 17.25 14.55 11.62
N GLY A 52 16.53 15.23 10.73
CA GLY A 52 15.44 16.14 11.11
C GLY A 52 14.16 15.91 10.31
N VAL A 53 13.01 15.96 10.99
CA VAL A 53 11.66 15.90 10.39
C VAL A 53 10.94 17.21 10.62
N GLU A 54 10.36 17.77 9.56
CA GLU A 54 9.48 18.93 9.62
C GLU A 54 8.00 18.46 9.62
N THR A 55 7.14 19.15 10.37
CA THR A 55 5.71 18.80 10.49
C THR A 55 4.79 19.84 9.85
N ALA A 56 3.51 19.50 9.67
CA ALA A 56 2.56 20.28 8.84
C ALA A 56 2.33 21.69 9.36
N ILE A 57 2.70 21.87 10.61
CA ILE A 57 2.58 23.08 11.40
C ILE A 57 3.94 23.78 11.56
N GLY A 58 4.97 23.37 10.80
CA GLY A 58 6.30 23.99 10.76
C GLY A 58 7.20 23.63 11.95
N GLU A 59 6.85 22.63 12.76
CA GLU A 59 7.71 22.17 13.85
C GLU A 59 8.82 21.27 13.31
N ILE A 60 10.00 21.38 13.91
CA ILE A 60 11.17 20.58 13.53
C ILE A 60 11.58 19.71 14.70
N TYR A 61 11.69 18.41 14.44
CA TYR A 61 12.13 17.40 15.38
C TYR A 61 13.43 16.77 14.89
N ASN A 62 14.40 16.59 15.79
CA ASN A 62 15.68 15.97 15.45
C ASN A 62 15.83 14.59 16.10
N ALA A 63 16.32 13.64 15.31
CA ALA A 63 16.78 12.32 15.72
C ALA A 63 18.29 12.35 15.98
N SER A 64 18.73 11.78 17.10
CA SER A 64 20.16 11.62 17.41
C SER A 64 20.76 10.36 16.77
N LYS A 65 19.92 9.43 16.30
CA LYS A 65 20.34 8.23 15.57
C LYS A 65 19.79 8.22 14.16
N GLU A 66 18.50 7.91 14.01
CA GLU A 66 17.92 7.65 12.69
C GLU A 66 16.50 8.21 12.54
N VAL A 67 16.18 8.59 11.32
CA VAL A 67 14.80 8.80 10.87
C VAL A 67 14.36 7.60 10.05
N ILE A 68 13.24 6.97 10.43
CA ILE A 68 12.71 5.77 9.79
C ILE A 68 11.41 6.12 9.07
N ILE A 69 11.41 6.01 7.74
CA ILE A 69 10.20 6.24 6.93
C ILE A 69 9.46 4.91 6.75
N SER A 70 8.17 4.93 7.06
CA SER A 70 7.26 3.77 7.04
C SER A 70 5.87 4.17 6.52
N ALA A 71 5.81 5.09 5.57
CA ALA A 71 4.57 5.72 5.10
C ALA A 71 3.82 4.91 4.02
N GLY A 72 4.15 3.63 3.84
CA GLY A 72 3.57 2.76 2.82
C GLY A 72 4.09 3.02 1.40
N ALA A 73 3.60 2.24 0.44
CA ALA A 73 4.12 2.21 -0.94
C ALA A 73 3.88 3.51 -1.72
N TYR A 74 2.84 4.28 -1.39
CA TYR A 74 2.51 5.53 -2.10
C TYR A 74 3.19 6.75 -1.46
N ARG A 75 3.10 6.90 -0.14
CA ARG A 75 3.57 8.12 0.53
C ARG A 75 5.07 8.09 0.85
N THR A 76 5.70 6.91 0.96
CA THR A 76 7.16 6.82 1.16
C THR A 76 7.95 7.43 0.00
N PRO A 77 7.74 7.04 -1.28
CA PRO A 77 8.45 7.68 -2.39
C PRO A 77 8.07 9.17 -2.53
N GLN A 78 6.81 9.54 -2.29
CA GLN A 78 6.40 10.95 -2.27
C GLN A 78 7.23 11.75 -1.26
N LEU A 79 7.37 11.23 -0.03
CA LEU A 79 8.07 11.90 1.05
C LEU A 79 9.57 12.03 0.78
N LEU A 80 10.18 11.00 0.19
CA LEU A 80 11.58 11.06 -0.27
C LEU A 80 11.75 12.15 -1.34
N MET A 81 10.87 12.19 -2.34
CA MET A 81 10.93 13.19 -3.40
C MET A 81 10.76 14.62 -2.87
N LEU A 82 9.75 14.88 -2.02
CA LEU A 82 9.57 16.17 -1.36
C LEU A 82 10.77 16.59 -0.50
N SER A 83 11.51 15.60 0.01
CA SER A 83 12.74 15.77 0.77
C SER A 83 13.99 15.93 -0.11
N GLY A 84 13.84 16.07 -1.43
CA GLY A 84 14.94 16.24 -2.38
C GLY A 84 15.68 14.94 -2.75
N ILE A 85 15.08 13.78 -2.48
CA ILE A 85 15.65 12.46 -2.79
C ILE A 85 14.80 11.80 -3.87
N GLY A 86 15.28 11.74 -5.10
CA GLY A 86 14.55 11.15 -6.20
C GLY A 86 15.04 11.56 -7.58
N PRO A 87 14.24 11.34 -8.64
CA PRO A 87 14.65 11.64 -10.02
C PRO A 87 14.75 13.16 -10.26
N ALA A 88 15.92 13.66 -10.69
CA ALA A 88 16.18 15.10 -10.86
C ALA A 88 15.12 15.83 -11.69
N GLU A 89 14.71 15.21 -12.79
CA GLU A 89 13.72 15.80 -13.70
C GLU A 89 12.37 15.99 -12.99
N GLY A 90 11.92 14.98 -12.22
CA GLY A 90 10.68 15.05 -11.47
C GLY A 90 10.73 16.11 -10.37
N LEU A 91 11.84 16.18 -9.64
CA LEU A 91 12.04 17.16 -8.57
C LEU A 91 12.11 18.60 -9.10
N SER A 92 12.90 18.81 -10.15
CA SER A 92 13.10 20.14 -10.75
C SER A 92 11.82 20.73 -11.34
N ARG A 93 10.89 19.89 -11.83
CA ARG A 93 9.57 20.34 -12.33
C ARG A 93 8.68 20.94 -11.25
N HIS A 94 8.96 20.66 -9.98
CA HIS A 94 8.20 21.16 -8.83
C HIS A 94 9.03 22.11 -7.96
N ASP A 95 10.13 22.66 -8.50
CA ASP A 95 11.04 23.56 -7.78
C ASP A 95 11.64 22.97 -6.49
N ILE A 96 11.79 21.64 -6.44
CA ILE A 96 12.40 20.94 -5.30
C ILE A 96 13.90 20.77 -5.56
N PRO A 97 14.78 21.21 -4.64
CA PRO A 97 16.22 20.98 -4.76
C PRO A 97 16.56 19.49 -4.77
N VAL A 98 17.35 19.06 -5.74
CA VAL A 98 17.89 17.69 -5.79
C VAL A 98 19.04 17.58 -4.79
N LEU A 99 18.79 16.97 -3.64
CA LEU A 99 19.81 16.70 -2.62
C LEU A 99 20.51 15.37 -2.90
N VAL A 100 19.75 14.36 -3.32
CA VAL A 100 20.25 13.05 -3.73
C VAL A 100 19.52 12.60 -4.98
N GLU A 101 20.25 12.47 -6.09
CA GLU A 101 19.72 11.90 -7.32
C GLU A 101 19.46 10.40 -7.12
N SER A 102 18.22 9.96 -7.32
CA SER A 102 17.86 8.56 -7.29
C SER A 102 16.72 8.25 -8.25
N HIS A 103 17.08 7.70 -9.41
CA HIS A 103 16.13 7.36 -10.47
C HIS A 103 15.08 6.31 -10.08
N ASP A 104 15.37 5.47 -9.09
CA ASP A 104 14.50 4.37 -8.66
C ASP A 104 13.40 4.80 -7.68
N VAL A 105 13.53 5.97 -7.04
CA VAL A 105 12.50 6.46 -6.10
C VAL A 105 11.18 6.67 -6.85
N GLY A 106 10.14 6.00 -6.37
CA GLY A 106 8.82 6.02 -6.99
C GLY A 106 8.68 5.11 -8.19
N ARG A 107 9.70 4.38 -8.64
CA ARG A 107 9.59 3.41 -9.75
C ARG A 107 9.18 2.04 -9.23
N ASN A 108 8.84 1.16 -10.19
CA ASN A 108 8.59 -0.26 -9.93
C ASN A 108 7.40 -0.49 -8.98
N LEU A 109 6.35 0.33 -9.09
CA LEU A 109 5.11 0.12 -8.38
C LEU A 109 4.44 -1.16 -8.91
N HIS A 110 4.20 -2.12 -8.03
CA HIS A 110 3.46 -3.34 -8.33
C HIS A 110 2.18 -3.33 -7.51
N ASP A 111 1.07 -3.65 -8.17
CA ASP A 111 -0.21 -3.82 -7.49
C ASP A 111 -0.99 -4.96 -8.17
N HIS A 112 -1.91 -5.55 -7.42
CA HIS A 112 -2.77 -6.61 -7.92
C HIS A 112 -4.00 -6.01 -8.58
N PHE A 113 -4.23 -6.37 -9.85
CA PHE A 113 -5.48 -5.99 -10.51
C PHE A 113 -6.65 -6.70 -9.82
N CYS A 114 -7.65 -5.92 -9.41
CA CYS A 114 -8.85 -6.42 -8.77
C CYS A 114 -10.02 -6.35 -9.76
N PHE A 115 -10.68 -7.49 -9.98
CA PHE A 115 -11.90 -7.60 -10.77
C PHE A 115 -13.09 -7.93 -9.86
N PRO A 116 -13.94 -6.94 -9.55
CA PRO A 116 -15.16 -7.18 -8.77
C PRO A 116 -16.25 -7.81 -9.64
N GLN A 117 -17.02 -8.71 -9.04
CA GLN A 117 -18.22 -9.31 -9.61
C GLN A 117 -19.34 -9.20 -8.59
N TRP A 118 -20.58 -9.03 -9.07
CA TRP A 118 -21.76 -8.93 -8.23
C TRP A 118 -22.74 -10.05 -8.52
N TRP A 119 -23.36 -10.56 -7.47
CA TRP A 119 -24.27 -11.69 -7.53
C TRP A 119 -25.57 -11.35 -6.83
N LYS A 120 -26.69 -11.45 -7.56
CA LYS A 120 -28.02 -11.35 -6.95
C LYS A 120 -28.33 -12.66 -6.22
N LEU A 121 -28.74 -12.55 -4.96
CA LEU A 121 -29.15 -13.72 -4.18
C LEU A 121 -30.48 -14.27 -4.69
N HIS A 122 -30.56 -15.59 -4.84
CA HIS A 122 -31.82 -16.28 -5.15
C HIS A 122 -32.81 -16.25 -3.97
N HIS A 123 -32.28 -16.22 -2.73
CA HIS A 123 -33.04 -16.31 -1.49
C HIS A 123 -32.68 -15.19 -0.51
N PRO A 124 -32.88 -13.90 -0.87
CA PRO A 124 -32.52 -12.77 -0.02
C PRO A 124 -33.29 -12.75 1.32
N GLU A 125 -34.46 -13.41 1.38
CA GLU A 125 -35.26 -13.56 2.60
C GLU A 125 -34.54 -14.29 3.74
N GLN A 126 -33.46 -15.03 3.45
CA GLN A 126 -32.64 -15.71 4.46
C GLN A 126 -31.72 -14.74 5.22
N GLY A 127 -31.58 -13.49 4.78
CA GLY A 127 -30.81 -12.47 5.51
C GLY A 127 -29.29 -12.63 5.44
N LEU A 128 -28.77 -13.39 4.47
CA LEU A 128 -27.35 -13.79 4.44
C LEU A 128 -26.38 -12.68 3.98
N ALA A 129 -26.87 -11.50 3.61
CA ALA A 129 -26.04 -10.36 3.21
C ALA A 129 -26.32 -9.11 4.07
N THR A 130 -25.33 -8.23 4.09
CA THR A 130 -25.35 -6.95 4.79
C THR A 130 -26.53 -6.09 4.32
N GLY A 131 -27.16 -5.38 5.25
CA GLY A 131 -28.39 -4.62 5.00
C GLY A 131 -29.66 -5.26 5.59
N THR A 132 -29.54 -6.46 6.17
CA THR A 132 -30.67 -7.18 6.78
C THR A 132 -30.57 -7.21 8.30
N PRO A 133 -31.66 -7.55 9.03
CA PRO A 133 -31.65 -7.58 10.50
C PRO A 133 -30.58 -8.49 11.13
N LEU A 134 -30.09 -9.50 10.41
CA LEU A 134 -29.04 -10.41 10.89
C LEU A 134 -27.67 -9.72 11.00
N TRP A 135 -27.48 -8.57 10.34
CA TRP A 135 -26.21 -7.84 10.25
C TRP A 135 -26.17 -6.57 11.12
N THR A 136 -26.98 -6.51 12.17
CA THR A 136 -27.10 -5.33 13.05
C THR A 136 -26.04 -5.27 14.17
N SER A 137 -25.24 -6.32 14.34
CA SER A 137 -24.15 -6.32 15.32
C SER A 137 -23.10 -5.26 14.96
N PRO A 138 -22.71 -4.37 15.90
CA PRO A 138 -21.63 -3.41 15.66
C PRO A 138 -20.29 -4.07 15.28
N ALA A 139 -20.10 -5.34 15.63
CA ALA A 139 -18.91 -6.11 15.25
C ALA A 139 -18.74 -6.19 13.72
N TYR A 140 -19.82 -6.20 12.94
CA TYR A 140 -19.75 -6.25 11.48
C TYR A 140 -19.30 -4.94 10.84
N ALA A 141 -19.30 -3.82 11.58
CA ALA A 141 -18.75 -2.55 11.13
C ALA A 141 -17.24 -2.40 11.40
N MET A 142 -16.63 -3.37 12.12
CA MET A 142 -15.19 -3.33 12.47
C MET A 142 -14.29 -3.86 11.36
N GLY A 143 -14.85 -4.33 10.24
CA GLY A 143 -14.12 -4.88 9.11
C GLY A 143 -15.03 -5.12 7.91
N MET A 144 -14.51 -5.79 6.88
CA MET A 144 -15.31 -6.20 5.74
C MET A 144 -16.12 -7.46 6.07
N PRO A 145 -17.39 -7.57 5.62
CA PRO A 145 -18.23 -8.75 5.86
C PRO A 145 -17.80 -9.89 4.93
N LEU A 146 -16.70 -10.55 5.27
CA LEU A 146 -16.12 -11.68 4.54
C LEU A 146 -15.97 -12.89 5.47
N ASP A 147 -16.09 -14.09 4.92
CA ASP A 147 -15.93 -15.34 5.67
C ASP A 147 -14.80 -16.22 5.07
N TRP A 148 -14.65 -16.23 3.74
CA TRP A 148 -13.66 -17.06 3.06
C TRP A 148 -12.82 -16.27 2.07
N ASN A 149 -11.53 -16.57 2.08
CA ASN A 149 -10.56 -16.22 1.05
C ASN A 149 -10.08 -17.53 0.42
N VAL A 150 -10.20 -17.62 -0.90
CA VAL A 150 -9.75 -18.77 -1.67
C VAL A 150 -8.59 -18.34 -2.55
N THR A 151 -7.44 -18.99 -2.40
CA THR A 151 -6.33 -18.85 -3.34
C THR A 151 -6.41 -19.97 -4.37
N LEU A 152 -6.21 -19.60 -5.63
CA LEU A 152 -6.33 -20.48 -6.77
C LEU A 152 -5.02 -20.52 -7.55
N GLN A 153 -4.75 -21.70 -8.10
CA GLN A 153 -3.67 -21.88 -9.06
C GLN A 153 -4.22 -21.90 -10.48
N THR A 154 -3.47 -21.31 -11.40
CA THR A 154 -3.71 -21.49 -12.83
C THR A 154 -3.23 -22.88 -13.25
N PRO A 155 -3.96 -23.62 -14.09
CA PRO A 155 -3.50 -24.90 -14.61
C PRO A 155 -2.10 -24.79 -15.21
N THR A 156 -1.20 -25.70 -14.82
CA THR A 156 0.22 -25.61 -15.15
C THR A 156 0.48 -25.58 -16.66
N GLU A 157 -0.29 -26.33 -17.45
CA GLU A 157 -0.15 -26.33 -18.92
C GLU A 157 -0.52 -24.98 -19.55
N ASP A 158 -1.55 -24.31 -19.03
CA ASP A 158 -1.93 -22.98 -19.50
C ASP A 158 -0.88 -21.94 -19.12
N LEU A 159 -0.34 -22.06 -17.91
CA LEU A 159 0.74 -21.19 -17.46
C LEU A 159 2.02 -21.37 -18.27
N ARG A 160 2.45 -22.61 -18.53
CA ARG A 160 3.60 -22.89 -19.42
C ARG A 160 3.40 -22.31 -20.81
N ARG A 161 2.18 -22.41 -21.34
CA ARG A 161 1.81 -21.85 -22.65
C ARG A 161 1.93 -20.33 -22.65
N ALA A 162 1.44 -19.64 -21.61
CA ALA A 162 1.55 -18.20 -21.47
C ALA A 162 3.02 -17.77 -21.32
N LEU A 163 3.77 -18.40 -20.41
CA LEU A 163 5.18 -18.12 -20.18
C LEU A 163 6.02 -18.26 -21.45
N ARG A 164 5.76 -19.28 -22.29
CA ARG A 164 6.44 -19.44 -23.59
C ARG A 164 6.28 -18.25 -24.53
N VAL A 165 5.13 -17.57 -24.48
CA VAL A 165 4.86 -16.40 -25.31
C VAL A 165 5.54 -15.15 -24.73
N ASP A 166 5.51 -15.00 -23.41
CA ASP A 166 5.94 -13.77 -22.75
C ASP A 166 7.44 -13.75 -22.41
N GLU A 167 7.97 -14.86 -21.91
CA GLU A 167 9.32 -14.94 -21.30
C GLU A 167 10.18 -16.10 -21.85
N GLY A 168 9.58 -17.05 -22.57
CA GLY A 168 10.23 -18.23 -23.14
C GLY A 168 9.92 -19.54 -22.41
N ASP A 169 10.63 -20.60 -22.76
CA ASP A 169 10.36 -21.94 -22.23
C ASP A 169 10.68 -22.06 -20.73
N ALA A 170 9.70 -22.50 -19.95
CA ALA A 170 9.86 -22.81 -18.52
C ALA A 170 9.14 -24.14 -18.20
N GLU A 171 9.87 -25.10 -17.64
CA GLU A 171 9.35 -26.46 -17.42
C GLU A 171 9.10 -26.76 -15.94
N SER A 172 9.78 -26.06 -15.04
CA SER A 172 9.75 -26.35 -13.61
C SER A 172 9.74 -25.10 -12.74
N PRO A 173 9.42 -25.22 -11.44
CA PRO A 173 9.54 -24.12 -10.47
C PRO A 173 10.95 -23.53 -10.35
N LYS A 174 11.99 -24.23 -10.83
CA LYS A 174 13.36 -23.69 -10.88
C LYS A 174 13.55 -22.69 -12.02
N ASP A 175 12.78 -22.86 -13.09
CA ASP A 175 12.85 -22.02 -14.29
C ASP A 175 11.97 -20.78 -14.13
N HIS A 176 10.80 -20.93 -13.49
CA HIS A 176 9.89 -19.82 -13.24
C HIS A 176 9.09 -19.97 -11.93
N PRO A 177 9.04 -18.94 -11.05
CA PRO A 177 8.37 -19.02 -9.74
C PRO A 177 6.87 -19.32 -9.83
N TYR A 178 6.19 -18.87 -10.89
CA TYR A 178 4.76 -19.15 -11.07
C TYR A 178 4.44 -20.64 -11.26
N LEU A 179 5.41 -21.48 -11.66
CA LEU A 179 5.19 -22.92 -11.77
C LEU A 179 5.22 -23.65 -10.42
N ASN A 180 5.53 -22.94 -9.32
CA ASN A 180 5.50 -23.51 -7.98
C ASN A 180 4.05 -23.88 -7.58
N PRO A 181 3.78 -25.14 -7.16
CA PRO A 181 2.45 -25.56 -6.70
C PRO A 181 1.99 -24.90 -5.39
N ALA A 182 2.84 -24.09 -4.74
CA ALA A 182 2.46 -23.24 -3.62
C ALA A 182 2.20 -21.76 -4.01
N PHE A 183 2.39 -21.39 -5.28
CA PHE A 183 2.15 -20.02 -5.74
C PHE A 183 0.64 -19.78 -5.92
N ALA A 184 0.11 -18.73 -5.31
CA ALA A 184 -1.26 -18.28 -5.54
C ALA A 184 -1.28 -17.38 -6.78
N HIS A 185 -1.97 -17.78 -7.86
CA HIS A 185 -2.10 -16.96 -9.07
C HIS A 185 -3.29 -16.02 -9.00
N ALA A 186 -4.35 -16.43 -8.32
CA ALA A 186 -5.51 -15.61 -8.06
C ALA A 186 -5.97 -15.78 -6.62
N GLU A 187 -6.56 -14.72 -6.08
CA GLU A 187 -7.23 -14.70 -4.80
C GLU A 187 -8.69 -14.32 -5.03
N VAL A 188 -9.62 -15.07 -4.46
CA VAL A 188 -11.05 -14.79 -4.55
C VAL A 188 -11.59 -14.57 -3.15
N ILE A 189 -12.13 -13.37 -2.93
CA ILE A 189 -12.71 -12.97 -1.66
C ILE A 189 -14.22 -12.85 -1.84
N VAL A 190 -14.99 -13.61 -1.06
CA VAL A 190 -16.44 -13.47 -1.01
C VAL A 190 -16.80 -12.42 0.03
N ILE A 191 -17.55 -11.41 -0.39
CA ILE A 191 -18.00 -10.32 0.46
C ILE A 191 -19.51 -10.33 0.48
N TYR A 192 -20.10 -10.46 1.67
CA TYR A 192 -21.54 -10.47 1.91
C TYR A 192 -22.13 -9.05 1.88
N ALA A 193 -21.73 -8.26 0.89
CA ALA A 193 -22.20 -6.92 0.59
C ALA A 193 -21.94 -6.59 -0.90
N PRO A 194 -22.74 -5.72 -1.52
CA PRO A 194 -22.42 -5.15 -2.82
C PRO A 194 -21.30 -4.10 -2.69
N ILE A 195 -20.06 -4.45 -3.04
CA ILE A 195 -18.95 -3.49 -3.13
C ILE A 195 -19.16 -2.66 -4.39
N SER A 196 -19.80 -1.51 -4.26
CA SER A 196 -20.18 -0.66 -5.40
C SER A 196 -19.38 0.65 -5.44
N GLU A 197 -18.93 1.15 -4.30
CA GLU A 197 -18.20 2.42 -4.24
C GLU A 197 -16.78 2.28 -4.83
N GLY A 198 -16.50 3.07 -5.86
CA GLY A 198 -15.18 3.13 -6.52
C GLY A 198 -14.95 2.11 -7.65
N TYR A 199 -15.91 1.21 -7.94
CA TYR A 199 -15.77 0.20 -8.97
C TYR A 199 -16.97 0.19 -9.92
N ALA A 200 -16.74 0.69 -11.15
CA ALA A 200 -17.69 0.68 -12.28
C ALA A 200 -19.00 1.47 -12.09
N GLU A 201 -19.86 1.46 -13.13
CA GLU A 201 -21.17 2.12 -13.21
C GLU A 201 -22.30 1.30 -12.53
N PHE A 202 -21.97 0.27 -11.76
CA PHE A 202 -22.94 -0.61 -11.12
C PHE A 202 -23.16 -0.23 -9.65
N GLU A 203 -24.30 0.38 -9.37
CA GLU A 203 -24.76 0.67 -8.02
C GLU A 203 -25.79 -0.36 -7.56
N ALA A 204 -25.51 -1.03 -6.44
CA ALA A 204 -26.47 -1.91 -5.77
C ALA A 204 -26.65 -1.44 -4.33
N ALA A 205 -27.91 -1.37 -3.89
CA ALA A 205 -28.26 -0.96 -2.55
C ALA A 205 -27.76 -1.98 -1.50
N MET A 206 -27.34 -1.47 -0.34
CA MET A 206 -26.98 -2.28 0.83
C MET A 206 -28.26 -2.79 1.54
N ASP A 207 -29.09 -3.55 0.83
CA ASP A 207 -30.42 -4.01 1.28
C ASP A 207 -30.52 -5.53 1.47
N GLY A 208 -29.38 -6.23 1.39
CA GLY A 208 -29.29 -7.68 1.54
C GLY A 208 -29.61 -8.50 0.30
N THR A 209 -29.84 -7.87 -0.86
CA THR A 209 -30.21 -8.59 -2.09
C THR A 209 -29.02 -9.05 -2.94
N HIS A 210 -27.83 -8.50 -2.70
CA HIS A 210 -26.62 -8.76 -3.48
C HIS A 210 -25.40 -9.02 -2.60
N ILE A 211 -24.48 -9.80 -3.12
CA ILE A 211 -23.12 -9.99 -2.59
C ILE A 211 -22.10 -9.74 -3.71
N SER A 212 -20.83 -9.69 -3.35
CA SER A 212 -19.75 -9.51 -4.32
C SER A 212 -18.67 -10.56 -4.16
N THR A 213 -17.95 -10.81 -5.25
CA THR A 213 -16.65 -11.48 -5.21
C THR A 213 -15.59 -10.54 -5.76
N LEU A 214 -14.48 -10.40 -5.05
CA LEU A 214 -13.28 -9.74 -5.59
C LEU A 214 -12.33 -10.81 -6.07
N VAL A 215 -11.95 -10.77 -7.34
CA VAL A 215 -10.89 -11.61 -7.89
C VAL A 215 -9.64 -10.76 -8.05
N LEU A 216 -8.62 -11.03 -7.23
CA LEU A 216 -7.32 -10.36 -7.29
C LEU A 216 -6.34 -11.24 -8.05
N LEU A 217 -5.66 -10.65 -9.02
CA LEU A 217 -4.59 -11.32 -9.77
C LEU A 217 -3.26 -11.13 -9.03
N MET A 218 -2.71 -12.23 -8.53
CA MET A 218 -1.56 -12.25 -7.62
C MET A 218 -0.20 -12.37 -8.34
N ALA A 219 -0.22 -12.38 -9.67
CA ALA A 219 0.96 -12.41 -10.54
C ALA A 219 1.02 -11.16 -11.44
N PRO A 220 1.17 -9.95 -10.88
CA PRO A 220 1.15 -8.73 -11.68
C PRO A 220 2.47 -8.55 -12.43
N THR A 221 2.37 -8.42 -13.74
CA THR A 221 3.50 -8.04 -14.62
C THR A 221 3.61 -6.52 -14.80
N SER A 222 2.61 -5.75 -14.35
CA SER A 222 2.62 -4.28 -14.42
C SER A 222 3.76 -3.68 -13.60
N ARG A 223 4.34 -2.60 -14.14
CA ARG A 223 5.48 -1.89 -13.54
C ARG A 223 5.22 -0.39 -13.56
N GLY A 224 4.42 0.05 -12.61
CA GLY A 224 3.99 1.43 -12.45
C GLY A 224 5.04 2.34 -11.81
N GLN A 225 4.59 3.54 -11.49
CA GLN A 225 5.33 4.58 -10.83
C GLN A 225 4.44 5.48 -9.96
N ILE A 226 5.04 6.01 -8.90
CA ILE A 226 4.50 7.07 -8.06
C ILE A 226 5.27 8.35 -8.38
N LYS A 227 4.55 9.42 -8.69
CA LYS A 227 5.12 10.75 -8.95
C LYS A 227 4.55 11.77 -7.98
N LEU A 228 5.26 12.89 -7.84
CA LEU A 228 4.68 14.08 -7.25
C LEU A 228 3.57 14.63 -8.16
N ALA A 229 2.46 15.06 -7.55
CA ALA A 229 1.48 15.90 -8.23
C ALA A 229 1.96 17.36 -8.23
N ASP A 230 2.52 17.78 -7.11
CA ASP A 230 3.05 19.10 -6.83
C ASP A 230 4.04 19.02 -5.65
N ALA A 231 4.52 20.17 -5.18
CA ALA A 231 5.37 20.28 -3.99
C ALA A 231 4.55 20.37 -2.67
N ASP A 232 3.23 20.25 -2.71
CA ASP A 232 2.38 20.26 -1.51
C ASP A 232 2.35 18.84 -0.89
N PRO A 233 2.90 18.65 0.31
CA PRO A 233 2.85 17.37 1.03
C PRO A 233 1.44 16.91 1.42
N ALA A 234 0.44 17.80 1.40
CA ALA A 234 -0.95 17.43 1.60
C ALA A 234 -1.57 16.80 0.35
N SER A 235 -1.06 17.13 -0.84
CA SER A 235 -1.53 16.56 -2.10
C SER A 235 -1.32 15.04 -2.14
N ALA A 236 -2.27 14.34 -2.77
CA ALA A 236 -2.07 12.93 -3.09
C ALA A 236 -1.00 12.81 -4.19
N PRO A 237 -0.11 11.81 -4.13
CA PRO A 237 0.81 11.58 -5.22
C PRO A 237 0.06 11.09 -6.46
N VAL A 238 0.64 11.29 -7.64
CA VAL A 238 0.12 10.71 -8.88
C VAL A 238 0.48 9.23 -8.90
N ILE A 239 -0.54 8.38 -8.94
CA ILE A 239 -0.40 6.94 -9.05
C ILE A 239 -0.57 6.56 -10.52
N ASP A 240 0.49 6.03 -11.10
CA ASP A 240 0.51 5.55 -12.49
C ASP A 240 0.81 4.05 -12.44
N PRO A 241 -0.20 3.17 -12.58
CA PRO A 241 -0.01 1.73 -12.44
C PRO A 241 0.67 1.06 -13.64
N ASN A 242 1.02 1.82 -14.70
CA ASN A 242 1.51 1.38 -16.01
C ASN A 242 0.47 0.72 -16.93
#